data_AF-A0A929BFT2-F1
#
_entry.id   AF-A0A929BFT2-F1
#
_cell.length_a   1.000
_cell.length_b   1.000
_cell.length_c   1.000
_cell.angle_alpha   90.00
_cell.angle_beta   90.00
_cell.angle_gamma   90.00
#
_symmetry.space_group_name_H-M   'P 1'
#
loop_
_entity.id
_entity.type
_entity.pdbx_description
1 polymer ?
#
loop_
_entity_poly.entity_id
_entity_poly.type
_entity_poly.pdbx_seq_one_letter_code
_entity_poly.pdbx_strand_id
1 'polypeptide(L)'
;MKRYLNQLIEDMHNAAKNLPEKPYLEISEAEECLRGCMEYESTEPKPMQEWFGIKKISFPPAEKLSKDELKLMVEEILKLWDAYNFDAVLPEGVPDELAYKMLVNNFDQPVVWVSEGTCGIEFCEYDEDNCPFPGYCNLCKKFSEENKTDDYPDFDINSDDVLPSKKEIEEFVVNQKKENIKNIIKEHKISKNNIPGIYNYCDRWCEHCPFTSRCTNYSMGKKLELENKDISNEEFWENIFALSKATFELITEYAQEYGVDLNEEADEFIVGRKQKAPPLYNLSEEYSKNIYNWFNKNSSFIEKTVSQITMNNNKNVVTLHDAIEIIQWYCFFIPAKLSRALSDYDENYHDSGMTYDNNGSAKIALIAVDRSIQAISVLINNIEKKQDELLNFLSTLFKIKKITEKTFPNARSFVRPGFDE
;
A
#
# COMPACT_ATOMS: atom_id res chain seq x y z
N MET A 1 15.45 -18.33 57.21
CA MET A 1 15.19 -18.53 55.78
C MET A 1 13.79 -18.05 55.41
N LYS A 2 12.72 -18.70 55.89
CA LYS A 2 11.30 -18.31 55.67
C LYS A 2 10.96 -16.81 55.53
N ARG A 3 11.37 -15.95 56.48
CA ARG A 3 11.10 -14.49 56.41
C ARG A 3 11.73 -13.83 55.18
N TYR A 4 12.94 -14.26 54.81
CA TYR A 4 13.64 -13.74 53.64
C TYR A 4 12.96 -14.17 52.34
N LEU A 5 12.57 -15.45 52.24
CA LEU A 5 11.84 -15.96 51.07
C LEU A 5 10.50 -15.24 50.89
N ASN A 6 9.76 -14.98 51.98
CA ASN A 6 8.52 -14.21 51.89
C ASN A 6 8.72 -12.81 51.33
N GLN A 7 9.81 -12.12 51.71
CA GLN A 7 10.15 -10.81 51.16
C GLN A 7 10.48 -10.91 49.66
N LEU A 8 11.28 -11.89 49.28
CA LEU A 8 11.65 -12.10 47.88
C LEU A 8 10.42 -12.42 47.01
N ILE A 9 9.48 -13.22 47.53
CA ILE A 9 8.20 -13.51 46.86
C ILE A 9 7.37 -12.24 46.71
N GLU A 10 7.31 -11.40 47.74
CA GLU A 10 6.63 -10.09 47.66
C GLU A 10 7.27 -9.18 46.60
N ASP A 11 8.61 -9.16 46.51
CA ASP A 11 9.33 -8.41 45.49
C ASP A 11 9.01 -8.94 44.08
N MET A 12 8.95 -10.27 43.89
CA MET A 12 8.52 -10.88 42.62
C MET A 12 7.07 -10.53 42.26
N HIS A 13 6.16 -10.55 43.24
CA HIS A 13 4.76 -10.15 43.01
C HIS A 13 4.62 -8.67 42.66
N ASN A 14 5.47 -7.82 43.23
CA ASN A 14 5.50 -6.40 42.91
C ASN A 14 6.06 -6.18 41.49
N ALA A 15 7.10 -6.91 41.08
CA ALA A 15 7.60 -6.86 39.71
C ALA A 15 6.53 -7.31 38.69
N ALA A 16 5.86 -8.43 38.95
CA ALA A 16 4.79 -8.96 38.09
C ALA A 16 3.59 -8.00 37.91
N LYS A 17 3.37 -7.06 38.85
CA LYS A 17 2.33 -6.03 38.75
C LYS A 17 2.77 -4.76 38.02
N ASN A 18 4.08 -4.56 37.88
CA ASN A 18 4.67 -3.34 37.32
C ASN A 18 5.47 -3.70 36.06
N LEU A 19 4.75 -4.25 35.07
CA LEU A 19 5.34 -4.61 33.77
C LEU A 19 5.84 -3.35 33.04
N PRO A 20 6.84 -3.50 32.14
CA PRO A 20 7.30 -2.39 31.31
C PRO A 20 6.14 -1.83 30.45
N GLU A 21 6.22 -0.54 30.11
CA GLU A 21 5.28 0.03 29.14
C GLU A 21 5.49 -0.61 27.77
N LYS A 22 4.38 -0.87 27.06
CA LYS A 22 4.41 -1.41 25.70
C LYS A 22 5.23 -0.48 24.79
N PRO A 23 6.23 -0.99 24.04
CA PRO A 23 6.99 -0.19 23.12
C PRO A 23 6.09 0.43 22.05
N TYR A 24 6.37 1.69 21.70
CA TYR A 24 5.71 2.32 20.56
C TYR A 24 6.23 1.68 19.26
N LEU A 25 5.30 1.14 18.48
CA LEU A 25 5.54 0.65 17.13
C LEU A 25 4.51 1.30 16.21
N GLU A 26 4.98 1.78 15.05
CA GLU A 26 4.10 2.27 13.99
C GLU A 26 3.64 1.06 13.18
N ILE A 27 2.45 0.53 13.52
CA ILE A 27 1.86 -0.67 12.92
C ILE A 27 0.44 -0.39 12.43
N SER A 28 0.07 -0.98 11.30
CA SER A 28 -1.29 -0.90 10.76
C SER A 28 -2.25 -1.85 11.48
N GLU A 29 -3.57 -1.64 11.32
CA GLU A 29 -4.60 -2.51 11.92
C GLU A 29 -4.48 -3.98 11.46
N ALA A 30 -3.98 -4.22 10.24
CA ALA A 30 -3.75 -5.56 9.70
C ALA A 30 -2.52 -6.25 10.30
N GLU A 31 -1.53 -5.48 10.78
CA GLU A 31 -0.26 -5.98 11.33
C GLU A 31 -0.30 -6.14 12.85
N GLU A 32 -1.37 -5.69 13.52
CA GLU A 32 -1.49 -5.79 14.99
C GLU A 32 -1.33 -7.24 15.48
N CYS A 33 -1.76 -8.23 14.69
CA CYS A 33 -1.58 -9.64 15.03
C CYS A 33 -0.11 -10.12 15.06
N LEU A 34 0.82 -9.34 14.51
CA LEU A 34 2.26 -9.62 14.47
C LEU A 34 3.06 -8.80 15.48
N ARG A 35 2.41 -7.99 16.33
CA ARG A 35 3.06 -7.08 17.28
C ARG A 35 4.17 -7.76 18.10
N GLY A 36 3.90 -8.92 18.69
CA GLY A 36 4.90 -9.65 19.49
C GLY A 36 6.17 -10.01 18.71
N CYS A 37 6.04 -10.42 17.45
CA CYS A 37 7.19 -10.70 16.58
C CYS A 37 7.98 -9.43 16.26
N MET A 38 7.29 -8.32 15.98
CA MET A 38 7.94 -7.03 15.69
C MET A 38 8.65 -6.45 16.92
N GLU A 39 8.06 -6.60 18.11
CA GLU A 39 8.70 -6.24 19.38
C GLU A 39 9.95 -7.08 19.63
N TYR A 40 9.92 -8.38 19.32
CA TYR A 40 11.06 -9.27 19.47
C TYR A 40 12.26 -8.86 18.60
N GLU A 41 12.01 -8.43 17.37
CA GLU A 41 13.08 -8.00 16.44
C GLU A 41 13.67 -6.63 16.80
N SER A 42 12.86 -5.74 17.39
CA SER A 42 13.23 -4.35 17.63
C SER A 42 13.70 -4.04 19.06
N THR A 43 13.33 -4.87 20.03
CA THR A 43 13.67 -4.65 21.45
C THR A 43 15.06 -5.16 21.76
N GLU A 44 15.90 -4.29 22.34
CA GLU A 44 17.24 -4.70 22.75
C GLU A 44 17.19 -5.75 23.88
N PRO A 45 17.92 -6.87 23.76
CA PRO A 45 17.95 -7.90 24.78
C PRO A 45 18.66 -7.40 26.03
N LYS A 46 18.09 -7.68 27.21
CA LYS A 46 18.64 -7.29 28.51
C LYS A 46 18.65 -8.47 29.47
N PRO A 47 19.58 -8.50 30.44
CA PRO A 47 19.54 -9.48 31.52
C PRO A 47 18.17 -9.50 32.21
N MET A 48 17.62 -10.69 32.44
CA MET A 48 16.32 -10.87 33.12
C MET A 48 16.20 -10.09 34.44
N GLN A 49 17.28 -10.04 35.24
CA GLN A 49 17.32 -9.28 36.49
C GLN A 49 17.08 -7.77 36.31
N GLU A 50 17.36 -7.20 35.13
CA GLU A 50 17.07 -5.80 34.80
C GLU A 50 15.59 -5.62 34.46
N TRP A 51 14.99 -6.57 33.72
CA TRP A 51 13.54 -6.56 33.44
C TRP A 51 12.70 -6.63 34.72
N PHE A 52 13.09 -7.49 35.66
CA PHE A 52 12.36 -7.69 36.91
C PHE A 52 12.71 -6.65 37.97
N GLY A 53 13.86 -5.98 37.86
CA GLY A 53 14.42 -5.17 38.94
C GLY A 53 14.89 -5.99 40.15
N ILE A 54 15.04 -7.32 40.01
CA ILE A 54 15.42 -8.24 41.08
C ILE A 54 16.75 -8.90 40.71
N LYS A 55 17.79 -8.62 41.50
CA LYS A 55 19.14 -9.14 41.25
C LYS A 55 19.22 -10.65 41.50
N LYS A 56 19.95 -11.39 40.65
CA LYS A 56 20.25 -12.83 40.82
C LYS A 56 20.79 -13.18 42.22
N ILE A 57 21.62 -12.31 42.79
CA ILE A 57 22.22 -12.49 44.13
C ILE A 57 21.18 -12.55 45.26
N SER A 58 19.95 -12.09 45.01
CA SER A 58 18.84 -12.14 45.97
C SER A 58 18.29 -13.55 46.15
N PHE A 59 18.55 -14.47 45.22
CA PHE A 59 18.11 -15.86 45.30
C PHE A 59 19.12 -16.68 46.12
N PRO A 60 18.70 -17.37 47.20
CA PRO A 60 19.60 -18.21 47.98
C PRO A 60 20.12 -19.40 47.15
N PRO A 61 21.35 -19.88 47.41
CA PRO A 61 21.83 -21.15 46.84
C PRO A 61 20.86 -22.29 47.19
N ALA A 62 20.63 -23.18 46.23
CA ALA A 62 19.64 -24.27 46.35
C ALA A 62 19.92 -25.17 47.57
N GLU A 63 21.19 -25.38 47.91
CA GLU A 63 21.64 -26.22 49.02
C GLU A 63 21.21 -25.68 50.41
N LYS A 64 20.76 -24.43 50.47
CA LYS A 64 20.27 -23.78 51.70
C LYS A 64 18.75 -23.84 51.86
N LEU A 65 18.04 -24.39 50.89
CA LEU A 65 16.58 -24.46 50.86
C LEU A 65 16.10 -25.87 51.15
N SER A 66 15.00 -26.00 51.90
CA SER A 66 14.32 -27.27 52.06
C SER A 66 13.56 -27.66 50.77
N LYS A 67 13.12 -28.91 50.63
CA LYS A 67 12.35 -29.37 49.46
C LYS A 67 11.07 -28.54 49.25
N ASP A 68 10.35 -28.24 50.32
CA ASP A 68 9.13 -27.43 50.26
C ASP A 68 9.43 -25.97 49.88
N GLU A 69 10.56 -25.44 50.32
CA GLU A 69 11.01 -24.08 49.96
C GLU A 69 11.48 -24.02 48.50
N LEU A 70 12.18 -25.03 47.99
CA LEU A 70 12.57 -25.13 46.58
C LEU A 70 11.36 -25.14 45.68
N LYS A 71 10.41 -26.04 45.95
CA LYS A 71 9.16 -26.15 45.19
C LYS A 71 8.42 -24.82 45.15
N LEU A 72 8.24 -24.19 46.31
CA LEU A 72 7.60 -22.88 46.41
C LEU A 72 8.33 -21.82 45.58
N MET A 73 9.66 -21.77 45.66
CA MET A 73 10.43 -20.78 44.91
C MET A 73 10.37 -21.02 43.40
N VAL A 74 10.39 -22.26 42.93
CA VAL A 74 10.20 -22.60 41.51
C VAL A 74 8.83 -22.10 41.04
N GLU A 75 7.76 -22.41 41.78
CA GLU A 75 6.40 -21.96 41.44
C GLU A 75 6.30 -20.43 41.37
N GLU A 76 6.93 -19.71 42.28
CA GLU A 76 6.88 -18.24 42.31
C GLU A 76 7.75 -17.57 41.23
N ILE A 77 8.91 -18.17 40.88
CA ILE A 77 9.72 -17.68 39.76
C ILE A 77 9.01 -17.89 38.42
N LEU A 78 8.38 -19.05 38.23
CA LEU A 78 7.61 -19.33 37.01
C LEU A 78 6.44 -18.37 36.83
N LYS A 79 5.73 -18.02 37.92
CA LYS A 79 4.67 -16.98 37.88
C LYS A 79 5.20 -15.61 37.49
N LEU A 80 6.39 -15.24 37.97
CA LEU A 80 7.03 -13.99 37.57
C LEU A 80 7.38 -14.01 36.07
N TRP A 81 7.95 -15.10 35.58
CA TRP A 81 8.32 -15.24 34.17
C TRP A 81 7.08 -15.18 33.26
N ASP A 82 6.01 -15.90 33.62
CA ASP A 82 4.73 -15.89 32.93
C ASP A 82 4.13 -14.48 32.84
N ALA A 83 4.19 -13.70 33.93
CA ALA A 83 3.74 -12.30 33.92
C ALA A 83 4.52 -11.41 32.93
N TYR A 84 5.75 -11.77 32.61
CA TYR A 84 6.60 -11.11 31.61
C TYR A 84 6.57 -11.82 30.25
N ASN A 85 5.61 -12.72 30.00
CA ASN A 85 5.50 -13.51 28.78
C ASN A 85 6.72 -14.41 28.50
N PHE A 86 7.47 -14.80 29.52
CA PHE A 86 8.56 -15.78 29.41
C PHE A 86 8.06 -17.17 29.80
N ASP A 87 8.21 -18.13 28.91
CA ASP A 87 7.89 -19.54 29.20
C ASP A 87 9.16 -20.35 29.39
N ALA A 88 9.30 -20.99 30.54
CA ALA A 88 10.49 -21.79 30.84
C ALA A 88 10.33 -23.21 30.26
N VAL A 89 11.16 -23.55 29.27
CA VAL A 89 11.09 -24.87 28.61
C VAL A 89 11.79 -25.93 29.46
N LEU A 90 11.07 -26.43 30.47
CA LEU A 90 11.55 -27.46 31.40
C LEU A 90 10.99 -28.84 31.04
N PRO A 91 11.81 -29.92 31.07
CA PRO A 91 11.29 -31.28 30.90
C PRO A 91 10.31 -31.67 32.01
N GLU A 92 9.32 -32.49 31.66
CA GLU A 92 8.34 -33.00 32.61
C GLU A 92 9.03 -33.83 33.71
N GLY A 93 8.67 -33.58 34.97
CA GLY A 93 9.20 -34.34 36.12
C GLY A 93 10.62 -33.98 36.54
N VAL A 94 11.19 -32.86 36.05
CA VAL A 94 12.48 -32.35 36.54
C VAL A 94 12.41 -32.04 38.06
N PRO A 95 13.42 -32.38 38.87
CA PRO A 95 13.41 -32.08 40.30
C PRO A 95 13.46 -30.57 40.56
N ASP A 96 12.74 -30.11 41.60
CA ASP A 96 12.67 -28.69 41.97
C ASP A 96 14.06 -28.05 42.20
N GLU A 97 15.02 -28.81 42.74
CA GLU A 97 16.39 -28.31 42.93
C GLU A 97 17.07 -27.96 41.61
N LEU A 98 16.89 -28.81 40.59
CA LEU A 98 17.49 -28.60 39.28
C LEU A 98 16.75 -27.49 38.53
N ALA A 99 15.41 -27.50 38.55
CA ALA A 99 14.59 -26.43 37.97
C ALA A 99 14.96 -25.06 38.57
N TYR A 100 15.05 -24.97 39.90
CA TYR A 100 15.45 -23.75 40.59
C TYR A 100 16.82 -23.24 40.15
N LYS A 101 17.82 -24.15 40.05
CA LYS A 101 19.16 -23.78 39.57
C LYS A 101 19.11 -23.22 38.15
N MET A 102 18.36 -23.84 37.24
CA MET A 102 18.24 -23.37 35.85
C MET A 102 17.55 -22.01 35.77
N LEU A 103 16.42 -21.85 36.44
CA LEU A 103 15.66 -20.59 36.48
C LEU A 103 16.51 -19.45 37.05
N VAL A 104 17.11 -19.63 38.23
CA VAL A 104 17.94 -18.59 38.87
C VAL A 104 19.21 -18.31 38.07
N ASN A 105 19.82 -19.33 37.45
CA ASN A 105 20.99 -19.12 36.62
C ASN A 105 20.68 -18.22 35.44
N ASN A 106 19.47 -18.28 34.87
CA ASN A 106 19.08 -17.48 33.72
C ASN A 106 18.87 -15.99 34.02
N PHE A 107 18.86 -15.56 35.29
CA PHE A 107 18.62 -14.15 35.64
C PHE A 107 19.68 -13.18 35.11
N ASP A 108 20.88 -13.64 34.78
CA ASP A 108 21.94 -12.84 34.16
C ASP A 108 22.00 -12.97 32.63
N GLN A 109 21.17 -13.82 32.03
CA GLN A 109 21.15 -14.04 30.59
C GLN A 109 20.32 -12.97 29.86
N PRO A 110 20.81 -12.47 28.71
CA PRO A 110 20.10 -11.49 27.93
C PRO A 110 18.87 -12.12 27.26
N VAL A 111 17.70 -11.52 27.50
CA VAL A 111 16.43 -11.92 26.88
C VAL A 111 15.67 -10.71 26.35
N VAL A 112 14.90 -10.93 25.30
CA VAL A 112 14.02 -9.92 24.71
C VAL A 112 12.64 -10.04 25.32
N TRP A 113 12.11 -8.94 25.89
CA TRP A 113 10.74 -8.90 26.40
C TRP A 113 9.76 -8.48 25.29
N VAL A 114 8.61 -9.16 25.24
CA VAL A 114 7.49 -8.83 24.36
C VAL A 114 6.24 -8.59 25.19
N SER A 115 5.42 -7.63 24.78
CA SER A 115 4.18 -7.28 25.48
C SER A 115 3.01 -8.19 25.09
N GLU A 116 3.12 -8.89 23.96
CA GLU A 116 2.13 -9.82 23.43
C GLU A 116 2.80 -11.09 22.91
N GLY A 117 2.13 -12.24 23.09
CA GLY A 117 2.70 -13.55 22.79
C GLY A 117 3.52 -14.12 23.94
N THR A 118 4.41 -15.06 23.65
CA THR A 118 5.23 -15.75 24.65
C THR A 118 6.60 -16.07 24.07
N CYS A 119 7.66 -15.75 24.81
CA CYS A 119 9.03 -16.09 24.47
C CYS A 119 9.46 -17.34 25.24
N GLY A 120 9.70 -18.44 24.51
CA GLY A 120 10.26 -19.66 25.08
C GLY A 120 11.72 -19.47 25.47
N ILE A 121 12.04 -19.75 26.73
CA ILE A 121 13.39 -19.73 27.29
C ILE A 121 13.91 -21.16 27.30
N GLU A 122 14.73 -21.47 26.29
CA GLU A 122 15.41 -22.75 26.19
C GLU A 122 16.68 -22.77 27.03
N PHE A 123 16.91 -23.90 27.71
CA PHE A 123 18.09 -24.11 28.54
C PHE A 123 19.11 -25.06 27.93
N CYS A 124 18.78 -25.65 26.78
CA CYS A 124 19.53 -26.74 26.14
C CYS A 124 20.10 -26.25 24.82
N GLU A 125 21.38 -26.50 24.58
CA GLU A 125 22.06 -26.21 23.31
C GLU A 125 22.03 -27.41 22.34
N TYR A 126 21.20 -28.41 22.62
CA TYR A 126 21.06 -29.66 21.86
C TYR A 126 22.34 -30.52 21.79
N ASP A 127 23.28 -30.31 22.72
CA ASP A 127 24.45 -31.17 22.92
C ASP A 127 24.11 -32.37 23.82
N GLU A 128 24.14 -33.59 23.26
CA GLU A 128 23.82 -34.82 23.99
C GLU A 128 24.80 -35.08 25.15
N ASP A 129 26.08 -34.75 24.97
CA ASP A 129 27.11 -34.99 25.97
C ASP A 129 27.00 -34.01 27.15
N ASN A 130 26.47 -32.81 26.89
CA ASN A 130 26.34 -31.73 27.86
C ASN A 130 24.87 -31.37 28.18
N CYS A 131 24.00 -32.37 28.24
CA CYS A 131 22.58 -32.14 28.54
C CYS A 131 22.39 -31.49 29.93
N PRO A 132 21.67 -30.35 30.04
CA PRO A 132 21.39 -29.69 31.32
C PRO A 132 20.41 -30.47 32.21
N PHE A 133 19.70 -31.46 31.65
CA PHE A 133 18.66 -32.24 32.35
C PHE A 133 18.92 -33.76 32.27
N PRO A 134 20.08 -34.24 32.77
CA PRO A 134 20.46 -35.64 32.63
C PRO A 134 19.47 -36.55 33.37
N GLY A 135 18.92 -37.54 32.66
CA GLY A 135 17.96 -38.51 33.20
C GLY A 135 16.50 -38.02 33.23
N TYR A 136 16.24 -36.75 32.92
CA TYR A 136 14.89 -36.16 32.88
C TYR A 136 14.49 -35.68 31.48
N CYS A 137 15.46 -35.41 30.61
CA CYS A 137 15.22 -35.13 29.19
C CYS A 137 15.54 -36.36 28.32
N ASN A 138 14.68 -36.64 27.33
CA ASN A 138 14.90 -37.67 26.31
C ASN A 138 14.86 -37.13 24.88
N LEU A 139 14.93 -35.81 24.71
CA LEU A 139 14.75 -35.15 23.42
C LEU A 139 15.78 -35.61 22.38
N CYS A 140 17.09 -35.55 22.67
CA CYS A 140 18.14 -35.99 21.74
C CYS A 140 18.06 -37.50 21.40
N LYS A 141 17.59 -38.32 22.35
CA LYS A 141 17.34 -39.75 22.11
C LYS A 141 16.15 -39.98 21.20
N LYS A 142 15.05 -39.26 21.40
CA LYS A 142 13.91 -39.30 20.48
C LYS A 142 14.31 -38.87 19.07
N PHE A 143 15.05 -37.76 18.93
CA PHE A 143 15.57 -37.33 17.63
C PHE A 143 16.48 -38.38 16.98
N SER A 144 17.35 -39.04 17.74
CA SER A 144 18.24 -40.09 17.19
C SER A 144 17.55 -41.43 16.94
N GLU A 145 16.43 -41.72 17.59
CA GLU A 145 15.60 -42.92 17.36
C GLU A 145 14.63 -42.73 16.18
N GLU A 146 14.04 -41.54 16.04
CA GLU A 146 13.21 -41.16 14.88
C GLU A 146 14.05 -41.16 13.58
N ASN A 147 15.31 -40.72 13.65
CA ASN A 147 16.26 -40.79 12.52
C ASN A 147 16.76 -42.22 12.18
N LYS A 148 16.36 -43.27 12.92
CA LYS A 148 16.75 -44.67 12.65
C LYS A 148 15.67 -45.51 11.97
N THR A 149 14.40 -45.06 11.97
CA THR A 149 13.28 -45.84 11.41
C THR A 149 12.87 -45.43 10.00
N ASP A 150 13.49 -44.38 9.49
CA ASP A 150 13.12 -43.77 8.23
C ASP A 150 14.21 -44.02 7.20
N ASP A 151 14.01 -45.08 6.41
CA ASP A 151 14.57 -45.26 5.06
C ASP A 151 13.92 -44.21 4.13
N TYR A 152 13.91 -42.95 4.57
CA TYR A 152 13.57 -41.83 3.71
C TYR A 152 14.81 -41.59 2.85
N PRO A 153 14.69 -41.54 1.52
CA PRO A 153 15.76 -40.94 0.73
C PRO A 153 16.02 -39.57 1.35
N ASP A 154 17.29 -39.20 1.53
CA ASP A 154 17.73 -37.86 1.92
C ASP A 154 16.77 -36.86 1.28
N PHE A 155 15.78 -36.39 2.03
CA PHE A 155 15.03 -35.21 1.66
C PHE A 155 15.93 -34.09 2.15
N ASP A 156 17.03 -33.94 1.42
CA ASP A 156 17.84 -32.75 1.31
C ASP A 156 16.94 -31.68 0.66
N ILE A 157 15.79 -31.39 1.29
CA ILE A 157 15.02 -30.21 0.97
C ILE A 157 15.78 -29.13 1.70
N ASN A 158 16.66 -28.48 0.95
CA ASN A 158 17.20 -27.21 1.36
C ASN A 158 16.02 -26.35 1.87
N SER A 159 16.14 -25.62 2.98
CA SER A 159 15.05 -24.75 3.43
C SER A 159 14.62 -23.77 2.34
N ASP A 160 15.54 -23.45 1.41
CA ASP A 160 15.27 -22.69 0.18
C ASP A 160 14.31 -23.39 -0.80
N ASP A 161 14.21 -24.72 -0.77
CA ASP A 161 13.32 -25.54 -1.62
C ASP A 161 11.92 -25.74 -1.00
N VAL A 162 11.74 -25.49 0.32
CA VAL A 162 10.41 -25.49 0.98
C VAL A 162 9.81 -24.08 1.06
N LEU A 163 10.66 -23.07 1.26
CA LEU A 163 10.20 -21.69 1.33
C LEU A 163 9.67 -21.28 -0.05
N PRO A 164 8.46 -20.72 -0.13
CA PRO A 164 8.00 -20.14 -1.38
C PRO A 164 9.03 -19.10 -1.79
N SER A 165 9.49 -19.20 -3.03
CA SER A 165 10.37 -18.20 -3.62
C SER A 165 9.74 -16.83 -3.44
N LYS A 166 10.58 -15.79 -3.42
CA LYS A 166 10.10 -14.40 -3.38
C LYS A 166 8.98 -14.15 -4.41
N LYS A 167 9.12 -14.74 -5.59
CA LYS A 167 8.13 -14.67 -6.67
C LYS A 167 6.80 -15.35 -6.31
N GLU A 168 6.83 -16.51 -5.66
CA GLU A 168 5.60 -17.21 -5.22
C GLU A 168 4.87 -16.44 -4.12
N ILE A 169 5.63 -15.82 -3.20
CA ILE A 169 5.06 -14.92 -2.18
C ILE A 169 4.42 -13.70 -2.85
N GLU A 170 5.14 -13.02 -3.75
CA GLU A 170 4.64 -11.88 -4.52
C GLU A 170 3.38 -12.25 -5.31
N GLU A 171 3.37 -13.41 -5.99
CA GLU A 171 2.22 -13.91 -6.72
C GLU A 171 1.03 -14.21 -5.80
N PHE A 172 1.27 -14.80 -4.63
CA PHE A 172 0.24 -15.06 -3.63
C PHE A 172 -0.40 -13.77 -3.10
N VAL A 173 0.42 -12.77 -2.72
CA VAL A 173 -0.05 -11.45 -2.26
C VAL A 173 -0.89 -10.77 -3.34
N VAL A 174 -0.39 -10.74 -4.59
CA VAL A 174 -1.14 -10.19 -5.72
C VAL A 174 -2.45 -10.93 -5.95
N ASN A 175 -2.46 -12.26 -5.82
CA ASN A 175 -3.68 -13.06 -6.00
C ASN A 175 -4.72 -12.79 -4.91
N GLN A 176 -4.31 -12.61 -3.64
CA GLN A 176 -5.24 -12.20 -2.58
C GLN A 176 -5.83 -10.82 -2.86
N LYS A 177 -4.99 -9.83 -3.18
CA LYS A 177 -5.44 -8.47 -3.55
C LYS A 177 -6.42 -8.51 -4.73
N LYS A 178 -6.11 -9.32 -5.75
CA LYS A 178 -6.96 -9.54 -6.92
C LYS A 178 -8.34 -10.08 -6.55
N GLU A 179 -8.44 -11.12 -5.72
CA GLU A 179 -9.73 -11.67 -5.28
C GLU A 179 -10.53 -10.66 -4.45
N ASN A 180 -9.88 -9.90 -3.57
CA ASN A 180 -10.53 -8.82 -2.82
C ASN A 180 -11.13 -7.76 -3.78
N ILE A 181 -10.35 -7.32 -4.78
CA ILE A 181 -10.80 -6.36 -5.80
C ILE A 181 -12.00 -6.92 -6.58
N LYS A 182 -11.99 -8.20 -6.97
CA LYS A 182 -13.11 -8.84 -7.66
C LYS A 182 -14.38 -8.78 -6.81
N ASN A 183 -14.27 -9.08 -5.51
CA ASN A 183 -15.40 -9.00 -4.59
C ASN A 183 -15.93 -7.57 -4.48
N ILE A 184 -15.05 -6.58 -4.32
CA ILE A 184 -15.44 -5.16 -4.29
C ILE A 184 -16.21 -4.76 -5.55
N ILE A 185 -15.74 -5.18 -6.74
CA ILE A 185 -16.40 -4.88 -8.02
C ILE A 185 -17.76 -5.56 -8.11
N LYS A 186 -17.84 -6.86 -7.78
CA LYS A 186 -19.09 -7.66 -7.85
C LYS A 186 -20.16 -7.15 -6.87
N GLU A 187 -19.74 -6.70 -5.69
CA GLU A 187 -20.65 -6.20 -4.64
C GLU A 187 -20.96 -4.70 -4.75
N HIS A 188 -20.33 -3.98 -5.69
CA HIS A 188 -20.50 -2.54 -5.79
C HIS A 188 -21.91 -2.16 -6.26
N LYS A 189 -22.77 -1.83 -5.30
CA LYS A 189 -24.11 -1.33 -5.59
C LYS A 189 -24.06 0.11 -6.10
N ILE A 190 -24.58 0.31 -7.30
CA ILE A 190 -24.81 1.65 -7.85
C ILE A 190 -25.93 2.32 -7.05
N SER A 191 -25.62 3.44 -6.41
CA SER A 191 -26.61 4.22 -5.65
C SER A 191 -27.63 4.82 -6.61
N LYS A 192 -28.91 4.88 -6.20
CA LYS A 192 -29.96 5.58 -6.95
C LYS A 192 -29.67 7.07 -7.17
N ASN A 193 -28.84 7.67 -6.32
CA ASN A 193 -28.45 9.08 -6.42
C ASN A 193 -27.29 9.32 -7.40
N ASN A 194 -26.63 8.25 -7.87
CA ASN A 194 -25.54 8.36 -8.84
C ASN A 194 -26.09 8.81 -10.19
N ILE A 195 -25.31 9.65 -10.89
CA ILE A 195 -25.65 10.13 -12.23
C ILE A 195 -25.10 9.13 -13.26
N PRO A 196 -25.95 8.44 -14.04
CA PRO A 196 -25.48 7.52 -15.07
C PRO A 196 -24.61 8.22 -16.11
N GLY A 197 -23.46 7.63 -16.45
CA GLY A 197 -22.60 8.14 -17.52
C GLY A 197 -21.87 9.45 -17.25
N ILE A 198 -21.96 10.04 -16.04
CA ILE A 198 -21.25 11.28 -15.67
C ILE A 198 -19.74 11.20 -15.95
N TYR A 199 -19.16 10.02 -15.82
CA TYR A 199 -17.73 9.78 -16.03
C TYR A 199 -17.31 9.68 -17.50
N ASN A 200 -18.25 9.60 -18.46
CA ASN A 200 -17.93 9.41 -19.87
C ASN A 200 -17.26 10.65 -20.48
N TYR A 201 -17.70 11.85 -20.08
CA TYR A 201 -17.25 13.14 -20.61
C TYR A 201 -16.78 14.11 -19.51
N CYS A 202 -16.25 13.57 -18.42
CA CYS A 202 -15.59 14.34 -17.36
C CYS A 202 -14.11 14.62 -17.69
N ASP A 203 -13.49 15.53 -16.94
CA ASP A 203 -12.07 15.85 -17.01
C ASP A 203 -11.18 15.02 -16.07
N ARG A 204 -11.78 14.07 -15.33
CA ARG A 204 -11.11 13.21 -14.34
C ARG A 204 -10.43 13.99 -13.20
N TRP A 205 -10.73 15.28 -13.03
CA TRP A 205 -10.19 16.10 -11.94
C TRP A 205 -11.08 15.99 -10.70
N CYS A 206 -11.05 14.80 -10.07
CA CYS A 206 -11.98 14.43 -9.01
C CYS A 206 -11.91 15.37 -7.79
N GLU A 207 -10.72 15.89 -7.49
CA GLU A 207 -10.44 16.83 -6.39
C GLU A 207 -11.21 18.14 -6.54
N HIS A 208 -11.52 18.54 -7.77
CA HIS A 208 -12.29 19.74 -8.10
C HIS A 208 -13.72 19.43 -8.56
N CYS A 209 -14.13 18.16 -8.52
CA CYS A 209 -15.43 17.75 -9.05
C CYS A 209 -16.55 17.96 -8.01
N PRO A 210 -17.58 18.77 -8.29
CA PRO A 210 -18.68 18.98 -7.35
C PRO A 210 -19.65 17.78 -7.27
N PHE A 211 -19.44 16.75 -8.09
CA PHE A 211 -20.34 15.59 -8.22
C PHE A 211 -19.73 14.28 -7.69
N THR A 212 -18.64 14.33 -6.93
CA THR A 212 -18.00 13.14 -6.34
C THR A 212 -18.98 12.27 -5.54
N SER A 213 -19.91 12.89 -4.81
CA SER A 213 -20.97 12.21 -4.04
C SER A 213 -22.01 11.47 -4.90
N ARG A 214 -22.03 11.72 -6.21
CA ARG A 214 -22.98 11.14 -7.18
C ARG A 214 -22.27 10.43 -8.34
N CYS A 215 -20.97 10.12 -8.21
CA CYS A 215 -20.16 9.52 -9.27
C CYS A 215 -19.74 8.09 -8.87
N THR A 216 -20.26 7.09 -9.59
CA THR A 216 -19.90 5.67 -9.35
C THR A 216 -18.40 5.43 -9.50
N ASN A 217 -17.74 6.06 -10.47
CA ASN A 217 -16.29 5.91 -10.65
C ASN A 217 -15.50 6.46 -9.46
N TYR A 218 -15.96 7.54 -8.83
CA TYR A 218 -15.31 8.08 -7.64
C TYR A 218 -15.56 7.20 -6.42
N SER A 219 -16.81 6.79 -6.18
CA SER A 219 -17.13 5.88 -5.06
C SER A 219 -16.46 4.53 -5.19
N MET A 220 -16.31 4.01 -6.41
CA MET A 220 -15.56 2.78 -6.68
C MET A 220 -14.07 3.00 -6.45
N GLY A 221 -13.50 4.07 -7.00
CA GLY A 221 -12.08 4.40 -6.81
C GLY A 221 -11.68 4.51 -5.35
N LYS A 222 -12.54 5.08 -4.50
CA LYS A 222 -12.34 5.11 -3.04
C LYS A 222 -12.29 3.73 -2.39
N LYS A 223 -13.21 2.84 -2.76
CA LYS A 223 -13.23 1.48 -2.21
C LYS A 223 -12.03 0.65 -2.65
N LEU A 224 -11.47 0.97 -3.82
CA LEU A 224 -10.28 0.35 -4.37
C LEU A 224 -8.99 1.09 -3.97
N GLU A 225 -9.09 2.09 -3.09
CA GLU A 225 -7.95 2.89 -2.61
C GLU A 225 -7.08 3.51 -3.72
N LEU A 226 -7.68 3.78 -4.88
CA LEU A 226 -7.00 4.38 -6.04
C LEU A 226 -6.72 5.89 -5.88
N GLU A 227 -6.88 6.42 -4.67
CA GLU A 227 -6.60 7.83 -4.35
C GLU A 227 -5.11 8.03 -4.02
N ASN A 228 -4.39 6.99 -3.60
CA ASN A 228 -2.94 7.06 -3.48
C ASN A 228 -2.33 7.11 -4.90
N LYS A 229 -1.69 8.24 -5.23
CA LYS A 229 -1.09 8.51 -6.54
C LYS A 229 0.44 8.54 -6.48
N ASP A 230 1.03 8.08 -5.38
CA ASP A 230 2.48 8.02 -5.24
C ASP A 230 3.06 6.91 -6.10
N ILE A 231 3.52 7.28 -7.29
CA ILE A 231 4.15 6.36 -8.25
C ILE A 231 5.49 5.80 -7.78
N SER A 232 6.07 6.34 -6.70
CA SER A 232 7.29 5.82 -6.09
C SER A 232 7.00 4.74 -5.03
N ASN A 233 5.75 4.59 -4.63
CA ASN A 233 5.31 3.55 -3.71
C ASN A 233 5.16 2.20 -4.45
N GLU A 234 5.79 1.15 -3.94
CA GLU A 234 5.72 -0.20 -4.50
C GLU A 234 4.29 -0.78 -4.40
N GLU A 235 3.61 -0.55 -3.29
CA GLU A 235 2.23 -0.99 -3.05
C GLU A 235 1.26 -0.40 -4.08
N PHE A 236 1.50 0.83 -4.53
CA PHE A 236 0.71 1.45 -5.61
C PHE A 236 0.75 0.59 -6.87
N TRP A 237 1.94 0.13 -7.28
CA TRP A 237 2.09 -0.69 -8.48
C TRP A 237 1.53 -2.10 -8.31
N GLU A 238 1.69 -2.70 -7.12
CA GLU A 238 1.04 -3.97 -6.79
C GLU A 238 -0.48 -3.89 -6.91
N ASN A 239 -1.08 -2.82 -6.38
CA ASN A 239 -2.53 -2.61 -6.43
C ASN A 239 -3.01 -2.41 -7.87
N ILE A 240 -2.26 -1.67 -8.70
CA ILE A 240 -2.55 -1.52 -10.14
C ILE A 240 -2.47 -2.86 -10.88
N PHE A 241 -1.46 -3.68 -10.57
CA PHE A 241 -1.29 -4.99 -11.19
C PHE A 241 -2.41 -5.96 -10.78
N ALA A 242 -2.75 -6.00 -9.49
CA ALA A 242 -3.85 -6.79 -8.97
C ALA A 242 -5.20 -6.35 -9.57
N LEU A 243 -5.46 -5.04 -9.66
CA LEU A 243 -6.65 -4.48 -10.31
C LEU A 243 -6.74 -4.89 -11.79
N SER A 244 -5.61 -4.83 -12.50
CA SER A 244 -5.54 -5.23 -13.92
C SER A 244 -5.87 -6.71 -14.07
N LYS A 245 -5.24 -7.60 -13.29
CA LYS A 245 -5.54 -9.04 -13.28
C LYS A 245 -7.01 -9.31 -12.98
N ALA A 246 -7.55 -8.69 -11.92
CA ALA A 246 -8.94 -8.83 -11.52
C ALA A 246 -9.89 -8.43 -12.65
N THR A 247 -9.60 -7.32 -13.32
CA THR A 247 -10.39 -6.81 -14.45
C THR A 247 -10.34 -7.76 -15.64
N PHE A 248 -9.17 -8.28 -16.02
CA PHE A 248 -9.04 -9.24 -17.11
C PHE A 248 -9.81 -10.54 -16.83
N GLU A 249 -9.70 -11.09 -15.61
CA GLU A 249 -10.46 -12.27 -15.21
C GLU A 249 -11.96 -12.02 -15.25
N LEU A 250 -12.44 -10.92 -14.69
CA LEU A 250 -13.86 -10.55 -14.76
C LEU A 250 -14.33 -10.45 -16.22
N ILE A 251 -13.59 -9.76 -17.09
CA ILE A 251 -13.93 -9.65 -18.51
C ILE A 251 -14.01 -11.04 -19.16
N THR A 252 -13.09 -11.95 -18.80
CA THR A 252 -13.05 -13.31 -19.33
C THR A 252 -14.23 -14.15 -18.84
N GLU A 253 -14.54 -14.07 -17.54
CA GLU A 253 -15.73 -14.71 -16.92
C GLU A 253 -17.01 -14.22 -17.60
N TYR A 254 -17.17 -12.91 -17.78
CA TYR A 254 -18.32 -12.32 -18.47
C TYR A 254 -18.37 -12.72 -19.96
N ALA A 255 -17.24 -12.72 -20.68
CA ALA A 255 -17.22 -13.14 -22.08
C ALA A 255 -17.71 -14.59 -22.21
N GLN A 256 -17.22 -15.50 -21.36
CA GLN A 256 -17.67 -16.90 -21.34
C GLN A 256 -19.16 -17.04 -21.01
N GLU A 257 -19.66 -16.29 -20.02
CA GLU A 257 -21.09 -16.29 -19.66
C GLU A 257 -21.99 -15.91 -20.85
N TYR A 258 -21.54 -14.95 -21.66
CA TYR A 258 -22.27 -14.47 -22.83
C TYR A 258 -21.91 -15.24 -24.12
N GLY A 259 -21.12 -16.31 -24.02
CA GLY A 259 -20.73 -17.14 -25.16
C GLY A 259 -19.80 -16.44 -26.17
N VAL A 260 -19.03 -15.45 -25.72
CA VAL A 260 -18.03 -14.72 -26.51
C VAL A 260 -16.66 -15.38 -26.31
N ASP A 261 -16.07 -15.88 -27.41
CA ASP A 261 -14.69 -16.39 -27.40
C ASP A 261 -13.70 -15.24 -27.61
N LEU A 262 -12.90 -14.94 -26.58
CA LEU A 262 -11.88 -13.89 -26.64
C LEU A 262 -10.62 -14.32 -27.43
N ASN A 263 -10.48 -15.60 -27.75
CA ASN A 263 -9.35 -16.15 -28.50
C ASN A 263 -9.68 -16.39 -29.98
N GLU A 264 -10.92 -16.15 -30.41
CA GLU A 264 -11.29 -16.21 -31.82
C GLU A 264 -10.50 -15.14 -32.60
N GLU A 265 -9.88 -15.51 -33.71
CA GLU A 265 -9.20 -14.57 -34.60
C GLU A 265 -10.25 -13.57 -35.12
N ALA A 266 -10.28 -12.37 -34.55
CA ALA A 266 -11.12 -11.30 -35.06
C ALA A 266 -10.71 -11.02 -36.52
N ASP A 267 -11.68 -11.10 -37.46
CA ASP A 267 -11.54 -10.67 -38.85
C ASP A 267 -10.75 -9.36 -38.90
N GLU A 268 -9.48 -9.44 -39.32
CA GLU A 268 -8.47 -8.38 -39.40
C GLU A 268 -8.94 -7.03 -38.84
N PHE A 269 -9.23 -6.98 -37.53
CA PHE A 269 -9.70 -5.75 -36.91
C PHE A 269 -8.49 -4.87 -36.91
N ILE A 270 -8.43 -3.91 -37.84
CA ILE A 270 -7.27 -3.06 -38.08
C ILE A 270 -6.93 -2.38 -36.74
N VAL A 271 -5.98 -2.95 -35.99
CA VAL A 271 -5.44 -2.40 -34.73
C VAL A 271 -4.74 -1.07 -34.99
N GLY A 272 -4.56 -0.68 -36.26
CA GLY A 272 -4.35 0.71 -36.64
C GLY A 272 -5.65 1.50 -36.63
N ARG A 273 -6.06 2.04 -35.48
CA ARG A 273 -7.01 3.18 -35.45
C ARG A 273 -6.46 4.27 -36.35
N LYS A 274 -6.90 4.34 -37.61
CA LYS A 274 -6.48 5.39 -38.54
C LYS A 274 -7.15 6.67 -38.09
N GLN A 275 -6.38 7.57 -37.47
CA GLN A 275 -6.86 8.91 -37.18
C GLN A 275 -7.20 9.60 -38.51
N LYS A 276 -8.48 9.91 -38.74
CA LYS A 276 -8.92 10.53 -40.01
C LYS A 276 -8.56 12.01 -40.12
N ALA A 277 -8.21 12.69 -39.01
CA ALA A 277 -7.62 14.04 -39.03
C ALA A 277 -6.26 14.11 -38.30
N PRO A 278 -5.19 13.51 -38.87
CA PRO A 278 -3.84 13.55 -38.29
C PRO A 278 -3.33 14.96 -37.96
N PRO A 279 -3.63 16.02 -38.75
CA PRO A 279 -3.16 17.36 -38.42
C PRO A 279 -3.66 17.89 -37.08
N LEU A 280 -4.91 17.60 -36.69
CA LEU A 280 -5.46 18.05 -35.41
C LEU A 280 -4.79 17.32 -34.24
N TYR A 281 -4.67 15.98 -34.35
CA TYR A 281 -3.99 15.19 -33.33
C TYR A 281 -2.52 15.60 -33.17
N ASN A 282 -1.77 15.68 -34.28
CA ASN A 282 -0.37 16.08 -34.26
C ASN A 282 -0.18 17.47 -33.64
N LEU A 283 -1.05 18.41 -33.96
CA LEU A 283 -1.02 19.75 -33.36
C LEU A 283 -1.25 19.72 -31.84
N SER A 284 -2.19 18.89 -31.38
CA SER A 284 -2.46 18.75 -29.94
C SER A 284 -1.33 18.02 -29.18
N GLU A 285 -0.72 17.02 -29.80
CA GLU A 285 0.46 16.31 -29.27
C GLU A 285 1.68 17.23 -29.20
N GLU A 286 1.90 18.04 -30.23
CA GLU A 286 2.98 19.03 -30.27
C GLU A 286 2.80 20.09 -29.18
N TYR A 287 1.57 20.59 -28.99
CA TYR A 287 1.24 21.48 -27.88
C TYR A 287 1.62 20.86 -26.53
N SER A 288 1.18 19.62 -26.28
CA SER A 288 1.44 18.91 -25.03
C SER A 288 2.93 18.74 -24.75
N LYS A 289 3.70 18.29 -25.74
CA LYS A 289 5.16 18.12 -25.61
C LYS A 289 5.86 19.46 -25.36
N ASN A 290 5.51 20.49 -26.12
CA ASN A 290 6.18 21.77 -26.03
C ASN A 290 5.89 22.48 -24.70
N ILE A 291 4.63 22.47 -24.22
CA ILE A 291 4.29 23.11 -22.94
C ILE A 291 4.89 22.35 -21.75
N TYR A 292 4.89 21.01 -21.79
CA TYR A 292 5.53 20.18 -20.76
C TYR A 292 7.04 20.45 -20.67
N ASN A 293 7.73 20.41 -21.82
CA ASN A 293 9.16 20.71 -21.89
C ASN A 293 9.47 22.13 -21.42
N TRP A 294 8.59 23.09 -21.71
CA TRP A 294 8.71 24.45 -21.25
C TRP A 294 8.60 24.56 -19.72
N PHE A 295 7.62 23.90 -19.09
CA PHE A 295 7.51 23.88 -17.63
C PHE A 295 8.76 23.27 -16.98
N ASN A 296 9.24 22.13 -17.49
CA ASN A 296 10.43 21.47 -16.96
C ASN A 296 11.68 22.35 -17.09
N LYS A 297 11.87 22.99 -18.25
CA LYS A 297 13.02 23.88 -18.49
C LYS A 297 12.97 25.14 -17.61
N ASN A 298 11.79 25.62 -17.26
CA ASN A 298 11.59 26.88 -16.53
C ASN A 298 11.16 26.67 -15.07
N SER A 299 11.23 25.46 -14.52
CA SER A 299 10.70 25.11 -13.18
C SER A 299 11.24 26.03 -12.07
N SER A 300 12.55 26.14 -11.93
CA SER A 300 13.18 26.99 -10.91
C SER A 300 12.87 28.48 -11.10
N PHE A 301 12.61 28.92 -12.33
CA PHE A 301 12.21 30.30 -12.61
C PHE A 301 10.75 30.54 -12.19
N ILE A 302 9.87 29.59 -12.47
CA ILE A 302 8.47 29.62 -12.08
C ILE A 302 8.34 29.61 -10.56
N GLU A 303 9.03 28.72 -9.85
CA GLU A 303 9.05 28.65 -8.39
C GLU A 303 9.46 29.98 -7.74
N LYS A 304 10.54 30.59 -8.25
CA LYS A 304 10.99 31.92 -7.79
C LYS A 304 9.96 33.00 -8.05
N THR A 305 9.33 32.98 -9.22
CA THR A 305 8.31 33.96 -9.62
C THR A 305 7.07 33.83 -8.74
N VAL A 306 6.57 32.60 -8.53
CA VAL A 306 5.46 32.32 -7.63
C VAL A 306 5.78 32.79 -6.22
N SER A 307 6.95 32.42 -5.68
CA SER A 307 7.37 32.82 -4.32
C SER A 307 7.41 34.34 -4.14
N GLN A 308 7.94 35.08 -5.13
CA GLN A 308 8.02 36.54 -5.11
C GLN A 308 6.63 37.21 -5.15
N ILE A 309 5.71 36.68 -5.95
CA ILE A 309 4.35 37.22 -6.03
C ILE A 309 3.61 36.90 -4.71
N THR A 310 3.79 35.70 -4.13
CA THR A 310 3.19 35.29 -2.85
C THR A 310 3.58 36.22 -1.70
N MET A 311 4.85 36.59 -1.60
CA MET A 311 5.35 37.51 -0.56
C MET A 311 4.76 38.93 -0.65
N ASN A 312 4.25 39.34 -1.81
CA ASN A 312 3.69 40.67 -2.03
C ASN A 312 2.17 40.77 -1.75
N ASN A 313 1.54 39.74 -1.14
CA ASN A 313 0.11 39.71 -0.75
C ASN A 313 -0.87 40.14 -1.86
N ASN A 314 -0.51 39.88 -3.11
CA ASN A 314 -1.31 40.28 -4.25
C ASN A 314 -2.41 39.23 -4.48
N LYS A 315 -3.67 39.64 -4.66
CA LYS A 315 -4.78 38.72 -4.99
C LYS A 315 -4.51 37.88 -6.26
N ASN A 316 -3.52 38.28 -7.05
CA ASN A 316 -3.04 37.61 -8.26
C ASN A 316 -2.23 36.32 -8.02
N VAL A 317 -1.85 35.99 -6.77
CA VAL A 317 -1.05 34.79 -6.45
C VAL A 317 -1.85 33.50 -6.61
N VAL A 318 -3.05 33.47 -6.01
CA VAL A 318 -3.99 32.34 -6.11
C VAL A 318 -4.28 32.05 -7.58
N THR A 319 -4.46 33.11 -8.38
CA THR A 319 -4.72 32.97 -9.80
C THR A 319 -3.55 32.39 -10.62
N LEU A 320 -2.30 32.57 -10.20
CA LEU A 320 -1.13 32.06 -10.94
C LEU A 320 -0.88 30.58 -10.65
N HIS A 321 -0.99 30.16 -9.38
CA HIS A 321 -0.87 28.74 -9.02
C HIS A 321 -1.95 27.92 -9.72
N ASP A 322 -3.21 28.35 -9.61
CA ASP A 322 -4.35 27.69 -10.27
C ASP A 322 -4.15 27.61 -11.78
N ALA A 323 -3.62 28.67 -12.40
CA ALA A 323 -3.35 28.68 -13.84
C ALA A 323 -2.26 27.67 -14.24
N ILE A 324 -1.21 27.52 -13.44
CA ILE A 324 -0.17 26.50 -13.69
C ILE A 324 -0.78 25.10 -13.58
N GLU A 325 -1.54 24.85 -12.52
CA GLU A 325 -2.19 23.56 -12.26
C GLU A 325 -3.16 23.19 -13.39
N ILE A 326 -3.98 24.14 -13.85
CA ILE A 326 -4.89 23.96 -15.00
C ILE A 326 -4.11 23.53 -16.25
N ILE A 327 -3.00 24.20 -16.56
CA ILE A 327 -2.23 23.88 -17.77
C ILE A 327 -1.58 22.50 -17.64
N GLN A 328 -1.00 22.18 -16.48
CA GLN A 328 -0.38 20.88 -16.23
C GLN A 328 -1.40 19.74 -16.25
N TRP A 329 -2.60 19.97 -15.72
CA TRP A 329 -3.69 19.00 -15.77
C TRP A 329 -4.14 18.74 -17.21
N TYR A 330 -4.32 19.80 -18.01
CA TYR A 330 -4.93 19.68 -19.33
C TYR A 330 -3.95 19.40 -20.48
N CYS A 331 -2.63 19.57 -20.30
CA CYS A 331 -1.68 19.47 -21.41
C CYS A 331 -1.73 18.10 -22.11
N PHE A 332 -1.72 16.99 -21.34
CA PHE A 332 -1.86 15.63 -21.88
C PHE A 332 -3.32 15.18 -22.02
N PHE A 333 -4.25 15.83 -21.30
CA PHE A 333 -5.67 15.53 -21.41
C PHE A 333 -6.25 15.89 -22.78
N ILE A 334 -5.92 17.08 -23.30
CA ILE A 334 -6.40 17.58 -24.59
C ILE A 334 -6.10 16.60 -25.73
N PRO A 335 -4.84 16.18 -25.99
CA PRO A 335 -4.54 15.24 -27.06
C PRO A 335 -5.20 13.87 -26.85
N ALA A 336 -5.29 13.38 -25.60
CA ALA A 336 -5.95 12.11 -25.31
C ALA A 336 -7.45 12.15 -25.68
N LYS A 337 -8.16 13.25 -25.38
CA LYS A 337 -9.58 13.40 -25.74
C LYS A 337 -9.81 13.68 -27.21
N LEU A 338 -8.92 14.42 -27.86
CA LEU A 338 -8.98 14.62 -29.31
C LEU A 338 -8.68 13.32 -30.07
N SER A 339 -7.74 12.50 -29.60
CA SER A 339 -7.46 11.17 -30.16
C SER A 339 -8.71 10.28 -30.11
N ARG A 340 -9.39 10.22 -28.96
CA ARG A 340 -10.68 9.50 -28.84
C ARG A 340 -11.75 10.10 -29.75
N ALA A 341 -11.88 11.43 -29.80
CA ALA A 341 -12.86 12.09 -30.65
C ALA A 341 -12.61 11.80 -32.14
N LEU A 342 -11.35 11.61 -32.55
CA LEU A 342 -10.95 11.30 -33.92
C LEU A 342 -10.94 9.80 -34.24
N SER A 343 -11.06 8.92 -33.23
CA SER A 343 -11.13 7.48 -33.43
C SER A 343 -12.38 7.16 -34.24
N ASP A 344 -12.16 6.56 -35.41
CA ASP A 344 -13.20 6.08 -36.31
C ASP A 344 -14.19 7.16 -36.79
N TYR A 345 -13.85 8.43 -36.57
CA TYR A 345 -14.63 9.57 -37.03
C TYR A 345 -14.78 9.53 -38.55
N ASP A 346 -15.98 9.73 -39.07
CA ASP A 346 -16.24 9.84 -40.51
C ASP A 346 -17.05 11.11 -40.80
N GLU A 347 -16.47 12.03 -41.56
CA GLU A 347 -17.15 13.26 -41.98
C GLU A 347 -18.40 12.99 -42.83
N ASN A 348 -18.52 11.81 -43.45
CA ASN A 348 -19.64 11.45 -44.31
C ASN A 348 -20.72 10.62 -43.60
N TYR A 349 -20.51 10.27 -42.33
CA TYR A 349 -21.42 9.39 -41.57
C TYR A 349 -21.95 10.11 -40.34
N HIS A 350 -23.18 10.61 -40.42
CA HIS A 350 -23.78 11.49 -39.41
C HIS A 350 -24.82 10.83 -38.51
N ASP A 351 -25.10 9.52 -38.67
CA ASP A 351 -26.25 8.88 -38.01
C ASP A 351 -25.87 7.57 -37.29
N SER A 352 -25.05 7.67 -36.24
CA SER A 352 -24.84 6.55 -35.31
C SER A 352 -24.42 7.04 -33.91
N GLY A 353 -24.53 6.14 -32.91
CA GLY A 353 -24.01 6.38 -31.55
C GLY A 353 -22.50 6.69 -31.51
N MET A 354 -21.76 6.44 -32.59
CA MET A 354 -20.36 6.81 -32.73
C MET A 354 -20.20 8.33 -32.84
N THR A 355 -21.02 8.98 -33.67
CA THR A 355 -21.04 10.45 -33.82
C THR A 355 -21.37 11.13 -32.49
N TYR A 356 -22.18 10.49 -31.64
CA TYR A 356 -22.44 10.96 -30.27
C TYR A 356 -21.18 10.94 -29.39
N ASP A 357 -20.44 9.83 -29.34
CA ASP A 357 -19.21 9.74 -28.54
C ASP A 357 -18.10 10.68 -29.04
N ASN A 358 -17.96 10.81 -30.37
CA ASN A 358 -16.99 11.74 -30.96
C ASN A 358 -17.27 13.18 -30.51
N ASN A 359 -18.53 13.64 -30.58
CA ASN A 359 -18.92 14.98 -30.16
C ASN A 359 -18.76 15.19 -28.64
N GLY A 360 -19.10 14.19 -27.82
CA GLY A 360 -18.91 14.26 -26.37
C GLY A 360 -17.42 14.35 -25.97
N SER A 361 -16.55 13.58 -26.63
CA SER A 361 -15.10 13.64 -26.40
C SER A 361 -14.51 14.97 -26.90
N ALA A 362 -14.97 15.47 -28.05
CA ALA A 362 -14.57 16.78 -28.56
C ALA A 362 -15.04 17.94 -27.65
N LYS A 363 -16.25 17.85 -27.09
CA LYS A 363 -16.80 18.83 -26.14
C LYS A 363 -15.91 19.00 -24.91
N ILE A 364 -15.52 17.92 -24.26
CA ILE A 364 -14.67 18.00 -23.06
C ILE A 364 -13.25 18.47 -23.41
N ALA A 365 -12.72 18.10 -24.58
CA ALA A 365 -11.45 18.65 -25.08
C ALA A 365 -11.53 20.16 -25.29
N LEU A 366 -12.63 20.66 -25.87
CA LEU A 366 -12.84 22.09 -26.08
C LEU A 366 -12.97 22.88 -24.77
N ILE A 367 -13.61 22.31 -23.75
CA ILE A 367 -13.67 22.90 -22.40
C ILE A 367 -12.26 22.99 -21.79
N ALA A 368 -11.47 21.92 -21.90
CA ALA A 368 -10.08 21.91 -21.46
C ALA A 368 -9.25 22.98 -22.19
N VAL A 369 -9.39 23.09 -23.52
CA VAL A 369 -8.73 24.13 -24.31
C VAL A 369 -9.13 25.55 -23.86
N ASP A 370 -10.41 25.81 -23.62
CA ASP A 370 -10.87 27.13 -23.14
C ASP A 370 -10.33 27.48 -21.76
N ARG A 371 -10.21 26.50 -20.86
CA ARG A 371 -9.58 26.68 -19.54
C ARG A 371 -8.08 26.94 -19.68
N SER A 372 -7.38 26.18 -20.52
CA SER A 372 -5.96 26.39 -20.78
C SER A 372 -5.66 27.75 -21.45
N ILE A 373 -6.53 28.24 -22.35
CA ILE A 373 -6.41 29.58 -22.94
C ILE A 373 -6.48 30.66 -21.85
N GLN A 374 -7.43 30.55 -20.94
CA GLN A 374 -7.59 31.49 -19.82
C GLN A 374 -6.37 31.43 -18.88
N ALA A 375 -5.92 30.23 -18.53
CA ALA A 375 -4.75 30.03 -17.68
C ALA A 375 -3.47 30.59 -18.31
N ILE A 376 -3.20 30.34 -19.59
CA ILE A 376 -2.05 30.92 -20.28
C ILE A 376 -2.12 32.44 -20.31
N SER A 377 -3.32 33.02 -20.47
CA SER A 377 -3.51 34.48 -20.39
C SER A 377 -3.13 35.03 -19.01
N VAL A 378 -3.42 34.31 -17.93
CA VAL A 378 -2.95 34.65 -16.58
C VAL A 378 -1.42 34.58 -16.50
N LEU A 379 -0.78 33.55 -17.05
CA LEU A 379 0.68 33.44 -17.08
C LEU A 379 1.32 34.60 -17.86
N ILE A 380 0.78 34.98 -19.02
CA ILE A 380 1.28 36.11 -19.83
C ILE A 380 1.27 37.42 -19.03
N ASN A 381 0.19 37.66 -18.28
CA ASN A 381 0.04 38.88 -17.47
C ASN A 381 0.97 38.94 -16.25
N ASN A 382 1.44 37.79 -15.76
CA ASN A 382 2.26 37.72 -14.54
C ASN A 382 3.74 37.35 -14.81
N ILE A 383 4.08 36.88 -16.02
CA ILE A 383 5.42 36.42 -16.39
C ILE A 383 5.94 37.18 -17.62
N GLU A 384 6.31 38.45 -17.42
CA GLU A 384 6.78 39.34 -18.49
C GLU A 384 7.96 38.77 -19.30
N LYS A 385 8.93 38.14 -18.62
CA LYS A 385 10.17 37.64 -19.25
C LYS A 385 9.97 36.46 -20.21
N LYS A 386 8.77 35.88 -20.27
CA LYS A 386 8.46 34.68 -21.08
C LYS A 386 7.23 34.83 -21.97
N GLN A 387 6.76 36.07 -22.17
CA GLN A 387 5.53 36.35 -22.91
C GLN A 387 5.53 35.79 -24.33
N ASP A 388 6.62 35.92 -25.09
CA ASP A 388 6.67 35.42 -26.48
C ASP A 388 6.49 33.90 -26.56
N GLU A 389 7.12 33.15 -25.65
CA GLU A 389 6.99 31.70 -25.55
C GLU A 389 5.54 31.32 -25.19
N LEU A 390 4.93 32.05 -24.25
CA LEU A 390 3.53 31.84 -23.82
C LEU A 390 2.50 32.20 -24.90
N LEU A 391 2.74 33.25 -25.68
CA LEU A 391 1.90 33.65 -26.81
C LEU A 391 1.89 32.58 -27.91
N ASN A 392 3.01 31.88 -28.12
CA ASN A 392 3.05 30.76 -29.06
C ASN A 392 2.13 29.62 -28.61
N PHE A 393 2.14 29.26 -27.33
CA PHE A 393 1.22 28.26 -26.78
C PHE A 393 -0.25 28.68 -26.91
N LEU A 394 -0.54 29.95 -26.61
CA LEU A 394 -1.88 30.52 -26.77
C LEU A 394 -2.36 30.43 -28.23
N SER A 395 -1.49 30.78 -29.18
CA SER A 395 -1.75 30.68 -30.62
C SER A 395 -2.06 29.23 -31.04
N THR A 396 -1.28 28.27 -30.54
CA THR A 396 -1.51 26.84 -30.81
C THR A 396 -2.85 26.36 -30.25
N LEU A 397 -3.21 26.72 -29.01
CA LEU A 397 -4.52 26.40 -28.43
C LEU A 397 -5.68 26.99 -29.24
N PHE A 398 -5.57 28.24 -29.71
CA PHE A 398 -6.59 28.83 -30.58
C PHE A 398 -6.73 28.10 -31.91
N LYS A 399 -5.62 27.61 -32.50
CA LYS A 399 -5.64 26.78 -33.70
C LYS A 399 -6.33 25.45 -33.43
N ILE A 400 -5.98 24.76 -32.33
CA ILE A 400 -6.62 23.51 -31.90
C ILE A 400 -8.12 23.74 -31.76
N LYS A 401 -8.55 24.75 -31.00
CA LYS A 401 -9.97 25.11 -30.80
C LYS A 401 -10.71 25.26 -32.14
N LYS A 402 -10.20 26.11 -33.04
CA LYS A 402 -10.84 26.39 -34.33
C LYS A 402 -10.95 25.15 -35.21
N ILE A 403 -9.89 24.34 -35.26
CA ILE A 403 -9.89 23.10 -36.04
C ILE A 403 -10.88 22.10 -35.43
N THR A 404 -10.87 21.91 -34.11
CA THR A 404 -11.82 21.03 -33.42
C THR A 404 -13.27 21.46 -33.63
N GLU A 405 -13.60 22.75 -33.53
CA GLU A 405 -14.95 23.27 -33.79
C GLU A 405 -15.39 23.09 -35.25
N LYS A 406 -14.44 23.16 -36.19
CA LYS A 406 -14.70 22.87 -37.61
C LYS A 406 -14.91 21.38 -37.85
N THR A 407 -14.11 20.51 -37.23
CA THR A 407 -14.19 19.05 -37.38
C THR A 407 -15.43 18.50 -36.69
N PHE A 408 -15.82 19.04 -35.52
CA PHE A 408 -16.96 18.58 -34.72
C PHE A 408 -17.94 19.72 -34.47
N PRO A 409 -18.76 20.11 -35.45
CA PRO A 409 -19.65 21.28 -35.33
C PRO A 409 -20.69 21.14 -34.21
N ASN A 410 -21.07 19.91 -33.86
CA ASN A 410 -22.04 19.61 -32.80
C ASN A 410 -21.39 19.38 -31.42
N ALA A 411 -20.07 19.47 -31.31
CA ALA A 411 -19.39 19.25 -30.02
C ALA A 411 -19.85 20.26 -28.98
N ARG A 412 -19.95 21.55 -29.34
CA ARG A 412 -20.34 22.60 -28.38
C ARG A 412 -21.77 22.45 -27.84
N SER A 413 -22.69 21.91 -28.64
CA SER A 413 -24.08 21.68 -28.24
C SER A 413 -24.30 20.34 -27.54
N PHE A 414 -23.30 19.45 -27.51
CA PHE A 414 -23.37 18.21 -26.76
C PHE A 414 -23.61 18.48 -25.26
N VAL A 415 -24.60 17.77 -24.68
CA VAL A 415 -24.97 17.85 -23.26
C VAL A 415 -24.26 16.73 -22.51
N ARG A 416 -23.30 17.09 -21.65
CA ARG A 416 -22.61 16.12 -20.80
C ARG A 416 -23.51 15.69 -19.63
N PRO A 417 -23.74 14.36 -19.44
CA PRO A 417 -24.57 13.86 -18.34
C PRO A 417 -24.13 14.41 -16.99
N GLY A 418 -25.04 14.99 -16.23
CA GLY A 418 -24.80 15.61 -14.92
C GLY A 418 -24.06 16.94 -14.90
N PHE A 419 -23.40 17.38 -15.98
CA PHE A 419 -22.62 18.62 -16.00
C PHE A 419 -23.29 19.77 -16.73
N ASP A 420 -24.02 19.48 -17.83
CA ASP A 420 -24.60 20.50 -18.72
C ASP A 420 -26.15 20.41 -18.79
N GLU A 421 -26.77 19.65 -17.88
CA GLU A 421 -28.23 19.37 -17.82
C GLU A 421 -29.04 20.40 -17.02
#